data_AF-A0A3S2UJ68-F1
#
_entry.id   AF-A0A3S2UJ68-F1
#
_cell.length_a   1.000
_cell.length_b   1.000
_cell.length_c   1.000
_cell.angle_alpha   90.00
_cell.angle_beta   90.00
_cell.angle_gamma   90.00
#
_symmetry.space_group_name_H-M   'P 1'
#
loop_
_entity.id
_entity.type
_entity.pdbx_description
1 polymer ?
#
loop_
_entity_poly.entity_id
_entity_poly.type
_entity_poly.pdbx_seq_one_letter_code
_entity_poly.pdbx_strand_id
1 'polypeptide(L)'
;MKRTVFYSWQSDLPNATNRSFIENALKDAAKQIAQDESIGVDPVIDRDTQGMAGAPDISLAIFSKISAADLFVADISFVANNENRFIPNPNVMVELGYALKAKGHEALVLV
;
A
#
# COMPACT_ATOMS: atom_id res chain seq x y z
N MET A 1 -8.96 -14.35 11.42
CA MET A 1 -9.85 -13.29 10.91
C MET A 1 -9.15 -12.56 9.76
N LYS A 2 -9.81 -12.41 8.61
CA LYS A 2 -9.23 -11.69 7.47
C LYS A 2 -9.03 -10.21 7.80
N ARG A 3 -7.86 -9.66 7.48
CA ARG A 3 -7.53 -8.22 7.58
C ARG A 3 -6.90 -7.76 6.29
N THR A 4 -7.33 -6.64 5.74
CA THR A 4 -6.84 -6.16 4.45
C THR A 4 -5.77 -5.09 4.64
N VAL A 5 -4.66 -5.23 3.92
CA VAL A 5 -3.58 -4.23 3.87
C VAL A 5 -3.54 -3.66 2.47
N PHE A 6 -3.83 -2.37 2.32
CA PHE A 6 -3.70 -1.69 1.03
C PHE A 6 -2.26 -1.23 0.84
N TYR A 7 -1.61 -1.68 -0.23
CA TYR A 7 -0.27 -1.29 -0.60
C TYR A 7 -0.31 -0.27 -1.76
N SER A 8 0.03 0.97 -1.43
CA SER A 8 0.25 2.07 -2.37
C SER A 8 1.71 2.06 -2.86
N TRP A 9 1.89 1.90 -4.17
CA TRP A 9 3.18 1.64 -4.80
C TRP A 9 3.51 2.64 -5.90
N GLN A 10 4.79 2.74 -6.26
CA GLN A 10 5.27 3.52 -7.41
C GLN A 10 6.06 2.65 -8.40
N SER A 11 6.13 3.08 -9.68
CA SER A 11 6.84 2.37 -10.76
C SER A 11 8.04 3.11 -11.33
N ASP A 12 8.40 4.26 -10.76
CA ASP A 12 9.47 5.12 -11.26
C ASP A 12 10.87 4.55 -10.93
N LEU A 13 10.99 3.75 -9.87
CA LEU A 13 12.24 3.10 -9.46
C LEU A 13 12.33 1.63 -9.91
N PRO A 14 13.53 1.03 -9.93
CA PRO A 14 13.71 -0.35 -10.37
C PRO A 14 12.81 -1.33 -9.59
N ASN A 15 11.97 -2.06 -10.34
CA ASN A 15 10.94 -2.92 -9.75
C ASN A 15 11.50 -3.95 -8.75
N ALA A 16 12.69 -4.50 -9.04
CA ALA A 16 13.35 -5.53 -8.22
C ALA A 16 13.80 -5.02 -6.85
N THR A 17 13.98 -3.71 -6.66
CA THR A 17 14.41 -3.09 -5.40
C THR A 17 13.31 -2.29 -4.72
N ASN A 18 12.20 -2.03 -5.41
CA ASN A 18 11.09 -1.23 -4.92
C ASN A 18 9.79 -2.03 -4.99
N ARG A 19 8.92 -1.75 -5.97
CA ARG A 19 7.56 -2.31 -6.00
C ARG A 19 7.49 -3.82 -5.73
N SER A 20 8.24 -4.64 -6.47
CA SER A 20 8.22 -6.10 -6.26
C SER A 20 8.94 -6.53 -4.98
N PHE A 21 10.00 -5.84 -4.56
CA PHE A 21 10.67 -6.13 -3.29
C PHE A 21 9.74 -5.91 -2.11
N ILE A 22 9.12 -4.74 -2.03
CA ILE A 22 8.18 -4.36 -0.96
C ILE A 22 6.95 -5.28 -0.98
N GLU A 23 6.38 -5.56 -2.16
CA GLU A 23 5.25 -6.48 -2.29
C GLU A 23 5.59 -7.89 -1.77
N ASN A 24 6.78 -8.40 -2.10
CA ASN A 24 7.21 -9.72 -1.63
C ASN A 24 7.42 -9.71 -0.11
N ALA A 25 8.06 -8.69 0.44
CA ALA A 25 8.22 -8.55 1.88
C ALA A 25 6.87 -8.50 2.62
N LEU A 26 5.89 -7.77 2.09
CA LEU A 26 4.53 -7.73 2.63
C LEU A 26 3.84 -9.09 2.58
N LYS A 27 3.97 -9.83 1.46
CA LYS A 27 3.41 -11.18 1.33
C LYS A 27 4.08 -12.17 2.29
N ASP A 28 5.39 -12.09 2.47
CA ASP A 28 6.13 -12.94 3.38
C ASP A 28 5.74 -12.66 4.84
N ALA A 29 5.59 -11.38 5.22
CA ALA A 29 5.09 -11.00 6.54
C ALA A 29 3.65 -11.48 6.77
N ALA A 30 2.76 -11.28 5.79
CA ALA A 30 1.37 -11.77 5.85
C ALA A 30 1.31 -13.29 6.04
N LYS A 31 2.15 -14.04 5.31
CA LYS A 31 2.26 -15.49 5.44
C LYS A 31 2.74 -15.92 6.83
N GLN A 32 3.77 -15.26 7.38
CA GLN A 32 4.27 -15.56 8.72
C GLN A 32 3.21 -15.31 9.79
N ILE A 33 2.49 -14.19 9.70
CA ILE A 33 1.40 -13.84 10.63
C ILE A 33 0.25 -14.86 10.52
N ALA A 34 -0.14 -15.24 9.31
CA ALA A 34 -1.23 -16.21 9.09
C ALA A 34 -0.88 -17.62 9.57
N GLN A 35 0.41 -17.98 9.62
CA GLN A 35 0.90 -19.25 10.16
C GLN A 35 0.99 -19.27 11.68
N ASP A 36 0.97 -18.11 12.33
CA ASP A 36 0.95 -18.01 13.79
C ASP A 36 -0.48 -18.11 14.33
N GLU A 37 -0.85 -19.30 14.80
CA GLU A 37 -2.17 -19.59 15.37
C GLU A 37 -2.50 -18.72 16.60
N SER A 38 -1.50 -18.15 17.29
CA SER A 38 -1.72 -17.31 18.47
C SER A 38 -2.25 -15.90 18.11
N ILE A 39 -1.98 -15.41 16.90
CA ILE A 39 -2.41 -14.10 16.43
C ILE A 39 -3.86 -14.17 15.90
N GLY A 40 -4.21 -15.26 15.23
CA GLY A 40 -5.56 -15.48 14.71
C GLY A 40 -5.98 -14.47 13.63
N VAL A 41 -5.03 -13.84 12.93
CA VAL A 41 -5.26 -12.89 11.84
C VAL A 41 -4.72 -13.46 10.53
N ASP A 42 -5.44 -13.21 9.44
CA ASP A 42 -5.06 -13.58 8.09
C ASP A 42 -4.93 -12.29 7.25
N PRO A 43 -3.73 -11.68 7.16
CA PRO A 43 -3.52 -10.47 6.41
C PRO A 43 -3.58 -10.74 4.90
N VAL A 44 -4.30 -9.89 4.17
CA VAL A 44 -4.42 -9.97 2.71
C VAL A 44 -3.95 -8.67 2.09
N ILE A 45 -2.89 -8.79 1.28
CA ILE A 45 -2.30 -7.66 0.56
C ILE A 45 -3.17 -7.34 -0.66
N ASP A 46 -3.61 -6.10 -0.74
CA ASP A 46 -4.40 -5.54 -1.84
C ASP A 46 -3.74 -4.27 -2.36
N ARG A 47 -4.03 -3.87 -3.60
CA ARG A 47 -3.42 -2.70 -4.25
C ARG A 47 -4.23 -2.23 -5.45
N ASP A 48 -3.94 -1.01 -5.92
CA ASP A 48 -4.45 -0.43 -7.18
C ASP A 48 -5.93 -0.77 -7.45
N THR A 49 -6.27 -1.24 -8.65
CA THR A 49 -7.62 -1.73 -9.01
C THR A 49 -7.69 -3.26 -9.02
N GLN A 50 -6.73 -3.96 -8.40
CA GLN A 50 -6.68 -5.42 -8.36
C GLN A 50 -8.00 -6.01 -7.86
N GLY A 51 -8.47 -7.05 -8.55
CA GLY A 51 -9.72 -7.75 -8.22
C GLY A 51 -11.00 -7.06 -8.70
N MET A 52 -10.92 -5.89 -9.35
CA MET A 52 -12.08 -5.21 -9.92
C MET A 52 -12.29 -5.57 -11.40
N ALA A 53 -13.54 -5.73 -11.81
CA ALA A 53 -13.91 -6.06 -13.18
C ALA A 53 -14.25 -4.81 -14.00
N GLY A 54 -14.02 -4.87 -15.32
CA GLY A 54 -14.37 -3.80 -16.26
C GLY A 54 -13.35 -2.64 -16.26
N ALA A 55 -13.83 -1.45 -16.63
CA ALA A 55 -13.07 -0.20 -16.62
C ALA A 55 -13.56 0.68 -15.47
N PRO A 56 -13.16 0.41 -14.21
CA PRO A 56 -13.60 1.20 -13.08
C PRO A 56 -13.03 2.62 -13.18
N ASP A 57 -13.72 3.57 -12.56
CA ASP A 57 -13.10 4.84 -12.19
C ASP A 57 -11.95 4.54 -11.23
N ILE A 58 -10.71 4.71 -11.72
CA ILE A 58 -9.49 4.29 -11.03
C ILE A 58 -9.36 5.01 -9.68
N SER A 59 -9.60 6.33 -9.66
CA SER A 59 -9.45 7.12 -8.44
C SER A 59 -10.50 6.75 -7.41
N LEU A 60 -11.77 6.62 -7.83
CA LEU A 60 -12.84 6.19 -6.93
C LEU A 60 -12.61 4.79 -6.37
N ALA A 61 -12.14 3.87 -7.23
CA ALA A 61 -11.80 2.50 -6.87
C ALA A 61 -10.71 2.46 -5.79
N ILE A 62 -9.59 3.13 -6.02
CA ILE A 62 -8.46 3.19 -5.09
C ILE A 62 -8.91 3.77 -3.74
N PHE A 63 -9.60 4.92 -3.73
CA PHE A 63 -10.05 5.53 -2.47
C PHE A 63 -11.07 4.67 -1.71
N SER A 64 -11.92 3.95 -2.43
CA SER A 64 -12.86 2.99 -1.81
C SER A 64 -12.11 1.82 -1.18
N LYS A 65 -11.09 1.29 -1.85
CA LYS A 65 -10.25 0.20 -1.32
C LYS A 65 -9.42 0.66 -0.11
N ILE A 66 -8.84 1.86 -0.15
CA ILE A 66 -8.15 2.46 1.00
C ILE A 66 -9.12 2.64 2.18
N SER A 67 -10.34 3.12 1.93
CA SER A 67 -11.36 3.27 2.98
C SER A 67 -11.79 1.94 3.58
N ALA A 68 -11.79 0.86 2.80
CA ALA A 68 -12.18 -0.47 3.25
C ALA A 68 -11.04 -1.24 3.94
N ALA A 69 -9.77 -0.90 3.68
CA ALA A 69 -8.61 -1.60 4.23
C ALA A 69 -8.46 -1.40 5.74
N ASP A 70 -7.84 -2.34 6.44
CA ASP A 70 -7.53 -2.23 7.86
C ASP A 70 -6.22 -1.45 8.09
N LEU A 71 -5.24 -1.62 7.21
CA LEU A 71 -3.95 -0.95 7.23
C LEU A 71 -3.59 -0.41 5.84
N PHE A 72 -2.76 0.62 5.80
CA PHE A 72 -2.23 1.22 4.58
C PHE A 72 -0.70 1.24 4.62
N VAL A 73 -0.06 0.75 3.56
CA VAL A 73 1.39 0.75 3.38
C VAL A 73 1.72 1.64 2.18
N ALA A 74 2.66 2.57 2.34
CA ALA A 74 3.04 3.52 1.30
C ALA A 74 4.53 3.39 0.94
N ASP A 75 4.85 3.20 -0.34
CA ASP A 75 6.21 3.38 -0.86
C ASP A 75 6.50 4.87 -1.06
N ILE A 76 7.16 5.49 -0.07
CA ILE A 76 7.54 6.91 -0.06
C ILE A 76 8.96 7.13 -0.61
N SER A 77 9.50 6.15 -1.33
CA SER A 77 10.79 6.28 -2.01
C SER A 77 10.83 7.51 -2.91
N PHE A 78 11.99 8.16 -2.97
CA PHE A 78 12.20 9.33 -3.81
C PHE A 78 12.32 8.94 -5.28
N VAL A 79 11.39 9.40 -6.10
CA VAL A 79 11.33 9.12 -7.54
C VAL A 79 11.92 10.24 -8.38
N ALA A 80 12.06 11.44 -7.80
CA ALA A 80 12.66 12.59 -8.43
C ALA A 80 13.44 13.43 -7.41
N ASN A 81 14.28 14.32 -7.92
CA ASN A 81 14.90 15.38 -7.14
C ASN A 81 14.86 16.70 -7.88
N ASN A 82 14.86 17.79 -7.12
CA ASN A 82 15.12 19.13 -7.60
C ASN A 82 16.19 19.75 -6.70
N GLU A 83 17.40 19.90 -7.22
CA GLU A 83 18.59 20.24 -6.44
C GLU A 83 18.75 19.27 -5.26
N ASN A 84 18.64 19.77 -4.03
CA ASN A 84 18.75 18.97 -2.79
C ASN A 84 17.37 18.56 -2.21
N ARG A 85 16.28 18.70 -2.98
CA ARG A 85 14.93 18.35 -2.54
C ARG A 85 14.48 17.07 -3.23
N PHE A 86 14.35 16.01 -2.44
CA PHE A 86 13.83 14.74 -2.91
C PHE A 86 12.31 14.72 -2.92
N ILE A 87 11.74 14.06 -3.93
CA ILE A 87 10.30 14.09 -4.22
C ILE A 87 9.81 12.64 -4.35
N PRO A 88 8.86 12.20 -3.52
CA PRO A 88 8.20 10.90 -3.66
C PRO A 88 7.16 10.92 -4.78
N ASN A 89 6.63 9.75 -5.15
CA ASN A 89 5.60 9.67 -6.18
C ASN A 89 4.33 10.43 -5.76
N PRO A 90 3.80 11.34 -6.59
CA PRO A 90 2.67 12.18 -6.22
C PRO A 90 1.36 11.41 -6.02
N ASN A 91 1.13 10.32 -6.74
CA ASN A 91 -0.07 9.49 -6.56
C ASN A 91 -0.06 8.82 -5.20
N VAL A 92 1.09 8.24 -4.80
CA VAL A 92 1.27 7.66 -3.46
C VAL A 92 1.02 8.70 -2.37
N MET A 93 1.51 9.94 -2.55
CA MET A 93 1.28 11.01 -1.57
C MET A 93 -0.20 11.42 -1.46
N VAL A 94 -0.95 11.43 -2.56
CA VAL A 94 -2.40 11.69 -2.55
C VAL A 94 -3.14 10.56 -1.82
N GLU A 95 -2.81 9.31 -2.13
CA GLU A 95 -3.38 8.13 -1.47
C GLU A 95 -3.05 8.11 0.03
N LEU A 96 -1.81 8.45 0.40
CA LEU A 96 -1.37 8.58 1.79
C LEU A 96 -2.16 9.64 2.55
N GLY A 97 -2.35 10.83 1.96
CA GLY A 97 -3.17 11.88 2.57
C GLY A 97 -4.62 11.42 2.79
N TYR A 98 -5.18 10.71 1.82
CA TYR A 98 -6.52 10.13 1.95
C TYR A 98 -6.58 9.05 3.04
N ALA A 99 -5.60 8.13 3.07
CA ALA A 99 -5.50 7.08 4.07
C ALA A 99 -5.39 7.65 5.49
N LEU A 100 -4.59 8.71 5.66
CA LEU A 100 -4.46 9.41 6.94
C LEU A 100 -5.80 9.95 7.42
N LYS A 101 -6.57 10.58 6.52
CA LYS A 101 -7.92 11.06 6.82
C LYS A 101 -8.89 9.93 7.15
N ALA A 102 -8.76 8.77 6.50
CA ALA A 102 -9.70 7.66 6.62
C ALA A 102 -9.42 6.72 7.81
N LYS A 103 -8.15 6.58 8.21
CA LYS A 103 -7.69 5.55 9.16
C LYS A 103 -6.92 6.10 10.36
N GLY A 104 -6.31 7.27 10.24
CA GLY A 104 -5.43 7.84 11.27
C GLY A 104 -4.02 7.23 11.27
N HIS A 105 -3.15 7.81 12.11
CA HIS A 105 -1.71 7.52 12.15
C HIS A 105 -1.36 6.05 12.47
N GLU A 106 -2.12 5.42 13.38
CA GLU A 106 -1.84 4.07 13.89
C GLU A 106 -1.99 2.96 12.84
N ALA A 107 -2.67 3.25 11.73
CA ALA A 107 -2.96 2.29 10.67
C ALA A 107 -2.07 2.46 9.43
N LEU A 108 -1.00 3.25 9.52
CA LEU A 108 -0.10 3.59 8.43
C LEU A 108 1.29 2.98 8.63
N VAL A 109 1.85 2.42 7.57
CA VAL A 109 3.25 2.00 7.50
C VAL A 109 3.90 2.68 6.29
N LEU A 110 5.02 3.36 6.52
CA LEU A 110 5.74 4.08 5.48
C LEU A 110 7.05 3.34 5.18
N VAL A 111 7.33 3.13 3.89
CA VAL A 111 8.51 2.42 3.38
C VAL A 111 9.36 3.36 2.54
#